data_AF-A0A1A8KNM6-F1
#
_entry.id   AF-A0A1A8KNM6-F1
#
_cell.length_a   1.000
_cell.length_b   1.000
_cell.length_c   1.000
_cell.angle_alpha   90.00
_cell.angle_beta   90.00
_cell.angle_gamma   90.00
#
_symmetry.space_group_name_H-M   'P 1'
#
loop_
_entity.id
_entity.type
_entity.pdbx_description
1 polymer ?
#
loop_
_entity_poly.entity_id
_entity_poly.type
_entity_poly.pdbx_seq_one_letter_code
_entity_poly.pdbx_strand_id
1 'polypeptide(L)'
;FDQCLMILNSPGNQILSGLSLDEYKVTLKMIERAILATDLALYMKRREEFFELTKNNQFVWEDDHHRDLLRSMLMTACDISAITKPWPVQKRIAELVATEFFEQGDKERRELNIEPIDLMNREKRDKIPSMQVSFIDAICVQLYETLASMSEYCSPLLEGCQKNRQHWKCLAEDCEKGLVNGLV
;
A
#
# COMPACT_ATOMS: atom_id res chain seq x y z
N PHE A 1 4.99 15.89 -3.52
CA PHE A 1 6.23 16.49 -2.96
C PHE A 1 6.08 18.00 -2.80
N ASP A 2 5.66 18.73 -3.83
CA ASP A 2 5.59 20.21 -3.82
C ASP A 2 4.84 20.81 -2.63
N GLN A 3 3.70 20.24 -2.23
CA GLN A 3 2.96 20.70 -1.05
C GLN A 3 3.76 20.54 0.26
N CYS A 4 4.51 19.44 0.40
CA CYS A 4 5.41 19.24 1.54
C CYS A 4 6.50 20.32 1.56
N LEU A 5 7.13 20.60 0.42
CA LEU A 5 8.17 21.63 0.31
C LEU A 5 7.62 23.03 0.59
N MET A 6 6.41 23.35 0.11
CA MET A 6 5.74 24.62 0.40
C MET A 6 5.52 24.81 1.90
N ILE A 7 5.02 23.78 2.60
CA ILE A 7 4.79 23.83 4.05
C ILE A 7 6.11 23.97 4.80
N LEU A 8 7.13 23.18 4.44
CA LEU A 8 8.46 23.23 5.06
C LEU A 8 9.15 24.59 4.92
N ASN A 9 8.83 25.37 3.89
CA ASN A 9 9.38 26.71 3.69
C ASN A 9 8.49 27.83 4.27
N SER A 10 7.28 27.51 4.74
CA SER A 10 6.35 28.51 5.27
C SER A 10 6.84 29.08 6.61
N PRO A 11 6.74 30.41 6.85
CA PRO A 11 7.18 31.05 8.10
C PRO A 11 6.65 30.33 9.34
N GLY A 12 7.56 29.94 10.25
CA GLY A 12 7.22 29.24 11.49
C GLY A 12 7.16 27.71 11.37
N ASN A 13 7.25 27.15 10.16
CA ASN A 13 7.18 25.70 9.90
C ASN A 13 8.51 25.10 9.41
N GLN A 14 9.61 25.87 9.40
CA GLN A 14 10.92 25.42 8.94
C GLN A 14 11.59 24.44 9.91
N ILE A 15 10.98 23.27 10.15
CA ILE A 15 11.49 22.25 11.09
C ILE A 15 12.89 21.71 10.72
N LEU A 16 13.35 21.96 9.48
CA LEU A 16 14.66 21.57 8.98
C LEU A 16 15.71 22.72 9.03
N SER A 17 15.37 23.88 9.60
CA SER A 17 16.25 25.07 9.57
C SER A 17 17.57 24.90 10.35
N GLY A 18 17.65 23.89 11.23
CA GLY A 18 18.86 23.56 11.97
C GLY A 18 19.88 22.74 11.19
N LEU A 19 19.52 22.23 10.00
CA LEU A 19 20.42 21.45 9.16
C LEU A 19 21.41 22.37 8.42
N SER A 20 22.62 21.88 8.20
CA SER A 20 23.52 22.48 7.21
C SER A 20 22.90 22.42 5.81
N LEU A 21 23.42 23.25 4.90
CA LEU A 21 22.90 23.29 3.53
C LEU A 21 23.00 21.93 2.81
N ASP A 22 24.05 21.16 3.08
CA ASP A 22 24.25 19.84 2.48
C ASP A 22 23.32 18.79 3.09
N GLU A 23 23.16 18.77 4.42
CA GLU A 23 22.19 17.91 5.10
C GLU A 23 20.74 18.22 4.66
N TYR A 24 20.42 19.50 4.47
CA TYR A 24 19.11 19.93 3.99
C TYR A 24 18.82 19.37 2.59
N LYS A 25 19.78 19.48 1.66
CA LYS A 25 19.65 18.93 0.30
C LYS A 25 19.47 17.41 0.31
N VAL A 26 20.29 16.70 1.10
CA VAL A 26 20.20 15.23 1.23
C VAL A 26 18.85 14.83 1.83
N THR A 27 18.40 15.52 2.87
CA THR A 27 17.12 15.28 3.55
C THR A 27 15.94 15.50 2.61
N LEU A 28 15.91 16.62 1.87
CA LEU A 28 14.85 16.89 0.90
C LEU A 28 14.80 15.84 -0.20
N LYS A 29 15.96 15.42 -0.73
CA LYS A 29 16.03 14.36 -1.74
C LYS A 29 15.51 13.03 -1.21
N MET A 30 15.80 12.72 0.06
CA MET A 30 15.25 11.53 0.72
C MET A 30 13.72 11.62 0.87
N ILE A 31 13.19 12.77 1.31
CA ILE A 31 11.74 13.00 1.45
C ILE A 31 11.04 12.88 0.09
N GLU A 32 11.60 13.51 -0.95
CA GLU A 32 11.08 13.43 -2.31
C GLU A 32 10.96 11.98 -2.77
N ARG A 33 12.05 11.21 -2.66
CA ARG A 33 12.07 9.80 -3.04
C ARG A 33 11.09 8.97 -2.23
N ALA A 34 11.00 9.20 -0.92
CA ALA A 34 10.07 8.48 -0.04
C ALA A 34 8.60 8.73 -0.44
N ILE A 35 8.24 9.98 -0.74
CA ILE A 35 6.90 10.34 -1.21
C ILE A 35 6.62 9.70 -2.57
N LEU A 36 7.57 9.74 -3.51
CA LEU A 36 7.38 9.10 -4.81
C LEU A 36 7.23 7.58 -4.69
N ALA A 37 7.91 6.95 -3.73
CA ALA A 37 7.81 5.52 -3.49
C ALA A 37 6.44 5.01 -2.99
N THR A 38 5.51 5.92 -2.62
CA THR A 38 4.14 5.51 -2.28
C THR A 38 3.29 5.25 -3.54
N ASP A 39 3.79 5.59 -4.74
CA ASP A 39 3.17 5.17 -5.99
C ASP A 39 3.35 3.66 -6.20
N LEU A 40 2.23 2.92 -6.16
CA LEU A 40 2.22 1.48 -6.38
C LEU A 40 2.79 1.08 -7.76
N ALA A 41 2.74 1.94 -8.78
CA ALA A 41 3.38 1.66 -10.06
C ALA A 41 4.91 1.65 -9.95
N LEU A 42 5.49 2.50 -9.10
CA LEU A 42 6.92 2.48 -8.80
C LEU A 42 7.31 1.28 -7.93
N TYR A 43 6.45 0.91 -6.97
CA TYR A 43 6.61 -0.35 -6.24
C TYR A 43 6.69 -1.54 -7.20
N MET A 44 5.74 -1.66 -8.14
CA MET A 44 5.73 -2.76 -9.12
C MET A 44 7.01 -2.84 -9.95
N LYS A 45 7.55 -1.70 -10.36
CA LYS A 45 8.78 -1.63 -11.17
C LYS A 45 10.05 -2.01 -10.39
N ARG A 46 10.06 -1.80 -9.07
CA ARG A 46 11.28 -1.92 -8.25
C ARG A 46 11.29 -3.16 -7.36
N ARG A 47 10.13 -3.76 -7.07
CA ARG A 47 10.01 -4.83 -6.08
C ARG A 47 10.77 -6.11 -6.45
N GLU A 48 10.86 -6.44 -7.74
CA GLU A 48 11.52 -7.67 -8.20
C GLU A 48 13.00 -7.66 -7.82
N GLU A 49 13.70 -6.57 -8.11
CA GLU A 49 15.09 -6.35 -7.71
C GLU A 49 15.26 -6.52 -6.18
N PHE A 50 14.37 -5.93 -5.39
CA PHE A 50 14.45 -6.02 -3.93
C PHE A 50 14.26 -7.46 -3.43
N PHE A 51 13.28 -8.16 -3.99
CA PHE A 51 12.98 -9.54 -3.63
C PHE A 51 14.13 -10.48 -4.03
N GLU A 52 14.74 -10.30 -5.20
CA GLU A 52 15.90 -11.07 -5.64
C GLU A 52 17.12 -10.82 -4.74
N LEU A 53 17.45 -9.55 -4.47
CA LEU A 53 18.55 -9.19 -3.59
C LEU A 53 18.41 -9.80 -2.20
N THR A 54 17.21 -9.75 -1.64
CA THR A 54 16.93 -10.31 -0.30
C THR A 54 16.95 -11.83 -0.32
N LYS A 55 16.26 -12.46 -1.27
CA LYS A 55 16.18 -13.93 -1.40
C LYS A 55 17.56 -14.58 -1.60
N ASN A 56 18.45 -13.92 -2.34
CA ASN A 56 19.79 -14.43 -2.62
C ASN A 56 20.83 -14.03 -1.56
N ASN A 57 20.45 -13.36 -0.47
CA ASN A 57 21.35 -12.80 0.53
C ASN A 57 22.42 -11.84 -0.06
N GLN A 58 22.03 -11.05 -1.06
CA GLN A 58 22.89 -10.09 -1.77
C GLN A 58 22.65 -8.64 -1.34
N PHE A 59 21.72 -8.40 -0.42
CA PHE A 59 21.48 -7.07 0.13
C PHE A 59 22.68 -6.59 0.96
N VAL A 60 23.21 -5.41 0.63
CA VAL A 60 24.37 -4.76 1.29
C VAL A 60 23.89 -3.48 1.97
N TRP A 61 24.14 -3.33 3.28
CA TRP A 61 23.63 -2.22 4.08
C TRP A 61 24.35 -0.90 3.85
N GLU A 62 25.61 -0.95 3.42
CA GLU A 62 26.45 0.21 3.13
C GLU A 62 26.19 0.76 1.71
N ASP A 63 25.47 0.02 0.88
CA ASP A 63 25.13 0.43 -0.48
C ASP A 63 23.92 1.39 -0.49
N ASP A 64 24.14 2.61 -0.99
CA ASP A 64 23.12 3.66 -1.00
C ASP A 64 21.90 3.30 -1.86
N HIS A 65 22.08 2.53 -2.94
CA HIS A 65 20.99 2.09 -3.81
C HIS A 65 20.15 1.02 -3.13
N HIS A 66 20.78 0.03 -2.47
CA HIS A 66 20.08 -0.96 -1.67
C HIS A 66 19.28 -0.32 -0.52
N ARG A 67 19.85 0.65 0.18
CA ARG A 67 19.14 1.41 1.23
C ARG A 67 17.97 2.22 0.67
N ASP A 68 18.14 2.81 -0.51
CA ASP A 68 17.07 3.54 -1.21
C ASP A 68 15.92 2.61 -1.61
N LEU A 69 16.26 1.42 -2.10
CA LEU A 69 15.31 0.38 -2.46
C LEU A 69 14.54 -0.11 -1.22
N LEU A 70 15.24 -0.44 -0.13
CA LEU A 70 14.61 -0.81 1.13
C LEU A 70 13.69 0.32 1.65
N ARG A 71 14.14 1.58 1.63
CA ARG A 71 13.30 2.72 2.03
C ARG A 71 12.04 2.80 1.18
N SER A 72 12.14 2.57 -0.12
CA SER A 72 11.00 2.57 -1.03
C SER A 72 10.00 1.48 -0.67
N MET A 73 10.47 0.26 -0.39
CA MET A 73 9.63 -0.86 0.04
C MET A 73 8.99 -0.62 1.41
N LEU A 74 9.72 -0.01 2.36
CA LEU A 74 9.19 0.36 3.66
C LEU A 74 8.11 1.44 3.56
N MET A 75 8.26 2.42 2.67
CA MET A 75 7.22 3.42 2.41
C MET A 75 5.93 2.75 1.91
N THR A 76 6.04 1.84 0.94
CA THR A 76 4.88 1.06 0.48
C THR A 76 4.27 0.23 1.61
N ALA A 77 5.09 -0.46 2.40
CA ALA A 77 4.63 -1.31 3.50
C ALA A 77 3.89 -0.52 4.59
N CYS A 78 4.32 0.72 4.86
CA CYS A 78 3.64 1.65 5.75
C CYS A 78 2.30 2.12 5.16
N ASP A 79 2.30 2.51 3.89
CA ASP A 79 1.13 3.06 3.19
C ASP A 79 -0.02 2.04 3.13
N ILE A 80 0.30 0.77 2.87
CA ILE A 80 -0.71 -0.31 2.82
C ILE A 80 -0.90 -1.03 4.17
N SER A 81 -0.32 -0.52 5.26
CA SER A 81 -0.28 -1.22 6.56
C SER A 81 -1.65 -1.47 7.19
N ALA A 82 -2.72 -0.83 6.70
CA ALA A 82 -4.09 -1.12 7.08
C ALA A 82 -4.43 -2.62 6.96
N ILE A 83 -3.84 -3.30 5.97
CA ILE A 83 -4.04 -4.74 5.73
C ILE A 83 -3.48 -5.64 6.82
N THR A 84 -2.65 -5.09 7.71
CA THR A 84 -2.00 -5.82 8.82
C THR A 84 -2.70 -5.59 10.17
N LYS A 85 -3.71 -4.71 10.22
CA LYS A 85 -4.38 -4.33 11.47
C LYS A 85 -5.36 -5.41 11.94
N PRO A 86 -5.80 -5.40 13.21
CA PRO A 86 -6.86 -6.30 13.67
C PRO A 86 -8.09 -6.23 12.78
N TRP A 87 -8.76 -7.37 12.58
CA TRP A 87 -9.85 -7.52 11.60
C TRP A 87 -10.93 -6.42 11.66
N PRO A 88 -11.47 -6.00 12.83
CA PRO A 88 -12.48 -4.94 12.88
C PRO A 88 -11.98 -3.60 12.32
N VAL A 89 -10.69 -3.32 12.50
CA VAL A 89 -10.04 -2.11 11.97
C VAL A 89 -9.82 -2.26 10.47
N GLN A 90 -9.23 -3.37 10.03
CA GLN A 90 -8.95 -3.60 8.61
C GLN A 90 -10.24 -3.57 7.79
N LYS A 91 -11.31 -4.23 8.24
CA LYS A 91 -12.60 -4.24 7.56
C LYS A 91 -13.17 -2.82 7.42
N ARG A 92 -13.11 -2.02 8.47
CA ARG A 92 -13.58 -0.62 8.43
C ARG A 92 -12.77 0.22 7.45
N ILE A 93 -11.44 0.07 7.42
CA ILE A 93 -10.61 0.79 6.45
C ILE A 93 -10.93 0.35 5.01
N ALA A 94 -11.13 -0.95 4.78
CA ALA A 94 -11.54 -1.45 3.47
C ALA A 94 -12.88 -0.86 2.99
N GLU A 95 -13.84 -0.70 3.89
CA GLU A 95 -15.13 -0.06 3.58
C GLU A 95 -14.98 1.42 3.23
N LEU A 96 -14.07 2.15 3.91
CA LEU A 96 -13.78 3.55 3.59
C LEU A 96 -13.11 3.69 2.22
N VAL A 97 -12.09 2.86 1.94
CA VAL A 97 -11.40 2.84 0.64
C VAL A 97 -12.37 2.49 -0.50
N ALA A 98 -13.23 1.49 -0.30
CA ALA A 98 -14.25 1.15 -1.29
C ALA A 98 -15.24 2.31 -1.51
N THR A 99 -15.64 3.01 -0.45
CA THR A 99 -16.53 4.17 -0.55
C THR A 99 -15.89 5.27 -1.39
N GLU A 100 -14.61 5.58 -1.17
CA GLU A 100 -13.86 6.56 -1.97
C GLU A 100 -13.78 6.16 -3.44
N PHE A 101 -13.47 4.88 -3.75
CA PHE A 101 -13.45 4.40 -5.14
C PHE A 101 -14.83 4.48 -5.81
N PHE A 102 -15.90 4.19 -5.08
CA PHE A 102 -17.26 4.32 -5.61
C PHE A 102 -17.63 5.77 -5.88
N GLU A 103 -17.28 6.69 -4.97
CA GLU A 103 -17.52 8.12 -5.17
C GLU A 103 -16.77 8.66 -6.39
N GLN A 104 -15.54 8.20 -6.62
CA GLN A 104 -14.79 8.51 -7.85
C GLN A 104 -15.48 7.94 -9.09
N GLY A 105 -15.85 6.65 -9.11
CA GLY A 105 -16.54 6.04 -10.24
C GLY A 105 -17.89 6.71 -10.55
N ASP A 106 -18.66 7.05 -9.52
CA ASP A 106 -19.93 7.79 -9.67
C ASP A 106 -19.70 9.20 -10.23
N LYS A 107 -18.57 9.84 -9.91
CA LYS A 107 -18.19 11.14 -10.48
C LYS A 107 -17.79 11.01 -11.94
N GLU A 108 -16.94 10.05 -12.29
CA GLU A 108 -16.49 9.79 -13.68
C GLU A 108 -17.67 9.44 -14.59
N ARG A 109 -18.60 8.61 -14.12
CA ARG A 109 -19.83 8.29 -14.87
C ARG A 109 -20.68 9.52 -15.12
N ARG A 110 -20.90 10.37 -14.11
CA ARG A 110 -21.76 11.56 -14.21
C ARG A 110 -21.14 12.69 -15.03
N GLU A 111 -19.85 12.96 -14.85
CA GLU A 111 -19.18 14.12 -15.43
C GLU A 111 -18.52 13.81 -16.79
N LEU A 112 -18.07 12.58 -17.00
CA LEU A 112 -17.28 12.19 -18.18
C LEU A 112 -17.95 11.11 -19.04
N ASN A 113 -19.08 10.56 -18.60
CA ASN A 113 -19.79 9.46 -19.26
C ASN A 113 -18.90 8.22 -19.50
N ILE A 114 -17.98 7.95 -18.56
CA ILE A 114 -17.09 6.80 -18.56
C ILE A 114 -17.71 5.71 -17.68
N GLU A 115 -17.71 4.45 -18.15
CA GLU A 115 -18.13 3.33 -17.31
C GLU A 115 -17.00 2.97 -16.33
N PRO A 116 -17.24 3.01 -15.00
CA PRO A 116 -16.23 2.71 -14.00
C PRO A 116 -15.75 1.27 -14.06
N ILE A 117 -14.47 1.05 -13.79
CA ILE A 117 -13.92 -0.29 -13.58
C ILE A 117 -14.58 -0.98 -12.38
N ASP A 118 -14.50 -2.32 -12.33
CA ASP A 118 -15.15 -3.12 -11.27
C ASP A 118 -14.83 -2.65 -9.84
N LEU A 119 -13.61 -2.16 -9.60
CA LEU A 119 -13.19 -1.61 -8.30
C LEU A 119 -13.95 -0.35 -7.89
N MET A 120 -14.33 0.47 -8.87
CA MET A 120 -14.97 1.77 -8.68
C MET A 120 -16.48 1.71 -8.94
N ASN A 121 -17.00 0.55 -9.36
CA ASN A 121 -18.43 0.37 -9.60
C ASN A 121 -19.14 -0.10 -8.31
N ARG A 122 -19.92 0.79 -7.72
CA ARG A 122 -20.67 0.53 -6.47
C ARG A 122 -21.66 -0.64 -6.57
N GLU A 123 -22.10 -0.99 -7.78
CA GLU A 123 -23.00 -2.12 -8.03
C GLU A 123 -22.29 -3.46 -7.86
N LYS A 124 -20.95 -3.47 -7.88
CA LYS A 124 -20.10 -4.66 -7.73
C LYS A 124 -19.53 -4.77 -6.30
N ARG A 125 -20.25 -4.24 -5.31
CA ARG A 125 -19.83 -4.26 -3.90
C ARG A 125 -19.62 -5.69 -3.36
N ASP A 126 -20.39 -6.64 -3.87
CA ASP A 126 -20.27 -8.07 -3.59
C ASP A 126 -18.89 -8.64 -3.97
N LYS A 127 -18.16 -8.00 -4.89
CA LYS A 127 -16.80 -8.40 -5.28
C LYS A 127 -15.71 -7.91 -4.34
N ILE A 128 -15.98 -6.98 -3.41
CA ILE A 128 -14.96 -6.43 -2.51
C ILE A 128 -14.13 -7.54 -1.82
N PRO A 129 -14.74 -8.62 -1.27
CA PRO A 129 -13.95 -9.67 -0.63
C PRO A 129 -12.94 -10.34 -1.55
N SER A 130 -13.33 -10.74 -2.76
CA SER A 130 -12.42 -11.39 -3.70
C SER A 130 -11.34 -10.43 -4.18
N MET A 131 -11.68 -9.16 -4.40
CA MET A 131 -10.72 -8.11 -4.75
C MET A 131 -9.69 -7.87 -3.65
N GLN A 132 -10.08 -7.91 -2.38
CA GLN A 132 -9.14 -7.79 -1.27
C GLN A 132 -8.20 -8.99 -1.19
N VAL A 133 -8.69 -10.22 -1.44
CA VAL A 133 -7.80 -11.39 -1.55
C VAL A 133 -6.78 -11.20 -2.67
N SER A 134 -7.23 -10.79 -3.86
CA SER A 134 -6.33 -10.53 -5.00
C SER A 134 -5.31 -9.43 -4.72
N PHE A 135 -5.71 -8.34 -4.05
CA PHE A 135 -4.81 -7.27 -3.66
C PHE A 135 -3.75 -7.75 -2.67
N ILE A 136 -4.16 -8.53 -1.66
CA ILE A 136 -3.23 -9.10 -0.68
C ILE A 136 -2.21 -10.00 -1.38
N ASP A 137 -2.67 -10.90 -2.24
CA ASP A 137 -1.82 -11.85 -2.96
C ASP A 137 -0.86 -11.17 -3.92
N ALA A 138 -1.35 -10.20 -4.69
CA ALA A 138 -0.57 -9.54 -5.72
C ALA A 138 0.41 -8.50 -5.16
N ILE A 139 0.07 -7.84 -4.05
CA ILE A 139 0.79 -6.65 -3.56
C ILE A 139 1.46 -6.89 -2.21
N CYS A 140 0.74 -7.47 -1.25
CA CYS A 140 1.08 -7.36 0.17
C CYS A 140 1.94 -8.51 0.67
N VAL A 141 1.59 -9.75 0.32
CA VAL A 141 2.18 -10.96 0.93
C VAL A 141 3.69 -10.98 0.74
N GLN A 142 4.16 -10.91 -0.50
CA GLN A 142 5.59 -10.99 -0.81
C GLN A 142 6.40 -9.86 -0.16
N LEU A 143 5.80 -8.66 -0.06
CA LEU A 143 6.43 -7.53 0.61
C LEU A 143 6.64 -7.81 2.10
N TYR A 144 5.59 -8.22 2.82
CA TYR A 144 5.69 -8.47 4.26
C TYR A 144 6.49 -9.75 4.58
N GLU A 145 6.47 -10.77 3.72
CA GLU A 145 7.35 -11.95 3.84
C GLU A 145 8.81 -11.54 3.76
N THR A 146 9.17 -10.72 2.77
CA THR A 146 10.54 -10.23 2.60
C THR A 146 10.98 -9.35 3.77
N LEU A 147 10.11 -8.46 4.26
CA LEU A 147 10.44 -7.63 5.42
C LEU A 147 10.60 -8.45 6.71
N ALA A 148 9.77 -9.47 6.92
CA ALA A 148 9.88 -10.37 8.06
C ALA A 148 11.13 -11.26 7.99
N SER A 149 11.59 -11.65 6.79
CA SER A 149 12.84 -12.39 6.63
C SER A 149 14.09 -11.53 6.87
N MET A 150 14.02 -10.22 6.57
CA MET A 150 15.10 -9.27 6.88
C MET A 150 15.15 -8.90 8.37
N SER A 151 13.99 -8.84 9.04
CA SER A 151 13.90 -8.51 10.46
C SER A 151 12.71 -9.21 11.10
N GLU A 152 12.98 -10.05 12.10
CA GLU A 152 11.94 -10.76 12.85
C GLU A 152 10.92 -9.82 13.51
N TYR A 153 11.32 -8.57 13.81
CA TYR A 153 10.44 -7.54 14.37
C TYR A 153 9.32 -7.10 13.39
N CYS A 154 9.45 -7.40 12.10
CA CYS A 154 8.41 -7.16 11.10
C CYS A 154 7.40 -8.32 10.98
N SER A 155 7.62 -9.46 11.63
CA SER A 155 6.72 -10.63 11.58
C SER A 155 5.25 -10.32 11.92
N PRO A 156 4.93 -9.44 12.90
CA PRO A 156 3.53 -9.09 13.19
C PRO A 156 2.78 -8.49 12.00
N LEU A 157 3.47 -7.81 11.08
CA LEU A 157 2.87 -7.26 9.85
C LEU A 157 2.44 -8.38 8.91
N LEU A 158 3.31 -9.38 8.70
CA LEU A 158 3.02 -10.55 7.89
C LEU A 158 1.87 -11.37 8.48
N GLU A 159 1.91 -11.64 9.79
CA GLU A 159 0.85 -12.38 10.48
C GLU A 159 -0.51 -11.67 10.37
N GLY A 160 -0.54 -10.36 10.55
CA GLY A 160 -1.74 -9.55 10.38
C GLY A 160 -2.28 -9.61 8.95
N CYS A 161 -1.39 -9.48 7.96
CA CYS A 161 -1.72 -9.61 6.54
C CYS A 161 -2.35 -10.98 6.23
N GLN A 162 -1.72 -12.07 6.67
CA GLN A 162 -2.20 -13.44 6.44
C GLN A 162 -3.54 -13.72 7.15
N LYS A 163 -3.73 -13.24 8.38
CA LYS A 163 -5.01 -13.37 9.10
C LYS A 163 -6.13 -12.64 8.36
N ASN A 164 -5.89 -11.41 7.91
CA ASN A 164 -6.90 -10.64 7.17
C ASN A 164 -7.18 -11.25 5.80
N ARG A 165 -6.17 -11.80 5.12
CA ARG A 165 -6.36 -12.58 3.89
C ARG A 165 -7.34 -13.72 4.11
N GLN A 166 -7.18 -14.47 5.21
CA GLN A 166 -8.08 -15.57 5.53
C GLN A 166 -9.50 -15.09 5.82
N HIS A 167 -9.67 -13.96 6.54
CA HIS A 167 -10.99 -13.36 6.76
C HIS A 167 -11.67 -12.97 5.45
N TRP A 168 -10.96 -12.30 4.53
CA TRP A 168 -11.51 -11.95 3.23
C TRP A 168 -11.83 -13.15 2.37
N LYS A 169 -10.99 -14.19 2.41
CA LYS A 169 -11.25 -15.44 1.71
C LYS A 169 -12.56 -16.09 2.18
N CYS A 170 -12.79 -16.19 3.50
CA CYS A 170 -14.05 -16.71 4.03
C CYS A 170 -15.25 -15.89 3.55
N LEU A 171 -15.14 -14.55 3.57
CA LEU A 171 -16.22 -13.68 3.08
C LEU A 171 -16.48 -13.84 1.58
N ALA A 172 -15.44 -14.02 0.77
CA ALA A 172 -15.58 -14.25 -0.67
C ALA A 172 -16.33 -15.56 -0.94
N GLU A 173 -15.96 -16.64 -0.24
CA GLU A 173 -16.64 -17.94 -0.36
C GLU A 173 -18.11 -17.88 0.11
N ASP A 174 -18.42 -17.11 1.15
CA ASP A 174 -19.79 -16.93 1.63
C ASP A 174 -20.65 -16.12 0.65
N CYS A 175 -20.08 -15.07 0.04
CA CYS A 175 -20.74 -14.32 -1.03
C CYS A 175 -21.06 -15.20 -2.24
N GLU A 176 -20.12 -16.05 -2.67
CA GLU A 176 -20.34 -17.00 -3.76
C GLU A 176 -21.45 -18.01 -3.45
N LYS A 177 -21.46 -18.59 -2.23
CA LYS A 177 -22.53 -19.51 -1.80
C LYS A 177 -23.90 -18.83 -1.73
N GLY A 178 -23.96 -17.58 -1.28
CA GLY A 178 -25.19 -16.79 -1.23
C GLY A 178 -25.78 -16.52 -2.62
N LEU A 179 -24.93 -16.24 -3.61
CA LEU A 179 -25.33 -16.08 -5.01
C LEU A 179 -25.86 -17.39 -5.62
N VAL A 180 -25.22 -18.53 -5.32
CA VAL A 180 -25.66 -19.84 -5.80
C VAL A 180 -27.00 -20.26 -5.17
N ASN A 181 -27.21 -19.97 -3.89
CA ASN A 181 -28.44 -20.31 -3.18
C ASN A 181 -29.63 -19.37 -3.50
N GLY A 182 -29.37 -18.16 -4.02
CA GLY A 182 -30.40 -17.22 -4.49
C GLY A 182 -30.84 -17.42 -5.94
N LEU A 183 -30.26 -18.40 -6.64
CA LEU A 183 -30.60 -18.79 -8.02
C LEU A 183 -31.49 -20.06 -8.09
N VAL A 184 -32.11 -20.46 -6.97
CA VAL A 184 -33.10 -21.55 -6.87
C VAL A 184 -34.47 -21.01 -6.47
#